data_AF-A0A8T4J7Z0-F1
#
_entry.id   AF-A0A8T4J7Z0-F1
#
_cell.length_a   1.000
_cell.length_b   1.000
_cell.length_c   1.000
_cell.angle_alpha   90.00
_cell.angle_beta   90.00
_cell.angle_gamma   90.00
#
_symmetry.space_group_name_H-M   'P 1'
#
loop_
_entity.id
_entity.type
_entity.pdbx_description
1 polymer ?
#
loop_
_entity_poly.entity_id
_entity_poly.type
_entity_poly.pdbx_seq_one_letter_code
_entity_poly.pdbx_strand_id
1 'polypeptide(L)'
;GGGILGTSVAWHAAQSGLRVAMVDAGDFAGATSSASSKLVHGGLRYLQTGAVKLVAENHHERRVLAKDVAPHLVNPLTFYLPVYK
;
A
#
# COMPACT_ATOMS: atom_id res chain seq x y z
N GLY A 1 -9.55 -11.63 8.50
CA GLY A 1 -8.79 -11.75 7.25
C GLY A 1 -7.43 -11.13 7.45
N GLY A 2 -6.38 -11.76 6.94
CA GLY A 2 -4.97 -11.42 7.03
C GLY A 2 -4.40 -10.90 5.71
N GLY A 3 -5.21 -10.21 4.91
CA GLY A 3 -4.71 -9.29 3.89
C GLY A 3 -4.20 -7.99 4.50
N ILE A 4 -3.67 -7.08 3.67
CA ILE A 4 -2.98 -5.86 4.13
C ILE A 4 -3.82 -5.03 5.12
N LEU A 5 -5.11 -4.84 4.87
CA LEU A 5 -5.99 -4.08 5.75
C LEU A 5 -6.17 -4.74 7.12
N GLY A 6 -6.42 -6.05 7.14
CA GLY A 6 -6.60 -6.79 8.39
C GLY A 6 -5.33 -6.82 9.23
N THR A 7 -4.19 -7.03 8.59
CA THR A 7 -2.88 -6.98 9.23
C THR A 7 -2.58 -5.60 9.81
N SER A 8 -2.83 -4.52 9.06
CA SER A 8 -2.63 -3.15 9.55
C SER A 8 -3.52 -2.82 10.74
N VAL A 9 -4.80 -3.21 10.71
CA VAL A 9 -5.73 -3.01 11.83
C VAL A 9 -5.29 -3.80 13.05
N ALA A 10 -4.96 -5.08 12.88
CA ALA A 10 -4.52 -5.94 13.97
C ALA A 10 -3.22 -5.40 14.60
N TRP A 11 -2.27 -4.96 13.78
CA TRP A 11 -1.03 -4.34 14.23
C TRP A 11 -1.29 -3.07 15.05
N HIS A 12 -2.09 -2.14 14.54
CA HIS A 12 -2.40 -0.91 15.26
C HIS A 12 -3.14 -1.15 16.58
N ALA A 13 -4.11 -2.07 16.58
CA ALA A 13 -4.84 -2.46 17.79
C ALA A 13 -3.92 -3.11 18.84
N ALA A 14 -2.99 -3.98 18.41
CA ALA A 14 -2.00 -4.59 19.30
C ALA A 14 -1.03 -3.54 19.88
N GLN A 15 -0.54 -2.60 19.05
CA GLN A 15 0.28 -1.47 19.51
C GLN A 15 -0.45 -0.56 20.51
N SER A 16 -1.79 -0.55 20.47
CA SER A 16 -2.64 0.18 21.41
C SER A 16 -2.89 -0.58 22.72
N GLY A 17 -2.26 -1.74 22.93
CA GLY A 17 -2.38 -2.53 24.17
C GLY A 17 -3.60 -3.46 24.23
N LEU A 18 -4.34 -3.62 23.13
CA LEU A 18 -5.48 -4.52 23.08
C LEU A 18 -5.02 -5.99 22.94
N ARG A 19 -5.80 -6.92 23.51
CA ARG A 19 -5.66 -8.34 23.20
C ARG A 19 -6.35 -8.62 21.87
N VAL A 20 -5.57 -8.90 20.83
CA VAL A 20 -6.06 -9.04 19.45
C VAL A 20 -5.84 -10.46 18.95
N ALA A 21 -6.85 -11.02 18.29
CA ALA A 21 -6.71 -12.22 17.49
C ALA A 21 -7.13 -11.88 16.04
N MET A 22 -6.32 -12.31 15.08
CA MET A 22 -6.63 -12.20 13.65
C MET A 22 -6.80 -13.60 13.08
N VAL A 23 -7.92 -13.82 12.39
CA VAL A 23 -8.23 -15.10 11.73
C VAL A 23 -8.31 -14.86 10.23
N ASP A 24 -7.66 -15.71 9.44
CA ASP A 24 -7.83 -15.78 7.99
C ASP A 24 -8.38 -17.16 7.60
N ALA A 25 -9.18 -17.21 6.53
CA ALA A 25 -9.79 -18.45 6.06
C ALA A 25 -8.86 -19.24 5.13
N GLY A 26 -7.83 -18.61 4.57
CA GLY A 26 -6.80 -19.22 3.75
C GLY A 26 -5.41 -18.96 4.35
N ASP A 27 -4.58 -18.23 3.60
CA ASP A 27 -3.22 -17.87 4.00
C ASP A 27 -3.05 -16.34 4.10
N PHE A 28 -2.08 -15.88 4.87
CA PHE A 28 -1.76 -14.45 4.98
C PHE A 28 -1.43 -13.86 3.61
N ALA A 29 -2.06 -12.73 3.31
CA ALA A 29 -2.01 -12.08 2.00
C ALA A 29 -2.44 -12.93 0.78
N GLY A 30 -3.08 -14.10 0.99
CA GLY A 30 -3.37 -15.08 -0.07
C GLY A 30 -4.35 -14.67 -1.17
N ALA A 31 -5.03 -13.52 -1.04
CA ALA A 31 -5.97 -12.98 -2.02
C ALA A 31 -5.44 -11.68 -2.68
N THR A 32 -6.25 -10.62 -2.78
CA THR A 32 -5.91 -9.37 -3.48
C THR A 32 -4.57 -8.74 -3.05
N SER A 33 -4.17 -8.92 -1.79
CA SER A 33 -2.89 -8.39 -1.28
C SER A 33 -1.66 -8.99 -1.97
N SER A 34 -1.70 -10.23 -2.44
CA SER A 34 -0.63 -10.84 -3.24
C SER A 34 -0.83 -10.65 -4.76
N ALA A 35 -2.07 -10.39 -5.19
CA ALA A 35 -2.46 -10.22 -6.60
C ALA A 35 -2.40 -8.78 -7.12
N SER A 36 -1.62 -7.90 -6.49
CA SER A 36 -1.39 -6.53 -6.98
C SER A 36 -0.32 -6.49 -8.10
N SER A 37 -0.18 -5.32 -8.73
CA SER A 37 0.94 -4.98 -9.61
C SER A 37 2.29 -4.94 -8.90
N LYS A 38 2.31 -5.08 -7.56
CA LYS A 38 3.51 -5.01 -6.70
C LYS A 38 4.22 -3.66 -6.81
N LEU A 39 3.44 -2.60 -7.00
CA LEU A 39 3.91 -1.23 -7.09
C LEU A 39 3.27 -0.36 -6.01
N VAL A 40 4.09 0.33 -5.24
CA VAL A 40 3.64 1.47 -4.43
C VAL A 40 3.72 2.70 -5.32
N HIS A 41 2.58 3.20 -5.82
CA HIS A 41 2.54 4.29 -6.79
C HIS A 41 1.65 5.46 -6.36
N GLY A 42 1.97 6.67 -6.84
CA GLY A 42 1.20 7.89 -6.57
C GLY A 42 -0.18 7.95 -7.26
N GLY A 43 -0.41 7.10 -8.27
CA GLY A 43 -1.68 7.06 -9.00
C GLY A 43 -1.81 8.19 -10.03
N LEU A 44 -0.76 8.42 -10.83
CA LEU A 44 -0.66 9.49 -11.83
C LEU A 44 -1.93 9.64 -12.69
N ARG A 45 -2.53 8.52 -13.11
CA ARG A 45 -3.76 8.49 -13.91
C ARG A 45 -4.93 9.25 -13.24
N TYR A 46 -5.01 9.26 -11.93
CA TYR A 46 -6.11 9.90 -11.19
C TYR A 46 -6.06 11.43 -11.23
N LEU A 47 -4.95 12.03 -11.67
CA LEU A 47 -4.92 13.47 -11.96
C LEU A 47 -5.88 13.85 -13.09
N GLN A 48 -6.12 12.95 -14.06
CA GLN A 48 -7.03 13.22 -15.17
C GLN A 48 -8.49 13.42 -14.71
N THR A 49 -8.86 12.83 -13.57
CA THR A 49 -10.18 12.98 -12.96
C THR A 49 -10.20 14.03 -11.85
N GLY A 50 -9.13 14.83 -11.70
CA GLY A 50 -9.04 15.89 -10.69
C GLY A 50 -8.80 15.40 -9.25
N ALA A 51 -8.41 14.14 -9.03
CA ALA A 51 -8.23 13.56 -7.70
C ALA A 51 -6.89 13.97 -7.05
N VAL A 52 -6.63 15.28 -6.97
CA VAL A 52 -5.32 15.83 -6.54
C VAL A 52 -4.97 15.44 -5.11
N LYS A 53 -5.94 15.48 -4.18
CA LYS A 53 -5.73 15.11 -2.77
C LYS A 53 -5.26 13.66 -2.63
N LEU A 54 -5.91 12.74 -3.34
CA LEU A 54 -5.56 11.32 -3.34
C LEU A 54 -4.14 11.10 -3.87
N VAL A 55 -3.77 11.77 -4.97
CA VAL A 55 -2.43 11.64 -5.55
C VAL A 55 -1.37 12.18 -4.62
N ALA A 56 -1.63 13.32 -3.96
CA ALA A 56 -0.72 13.90 -2.98
C ALA A 56 -0.50 12.97 -1.77
N GLU A 57 -1.58 12.39 -1.24
CA GLU A 57 -1.55 11.42 -0.14
C GLU A 57 -0.76 10.16 -0.53
N ASN A 58 -1.05 9.55 -1.67
CA ASN A 58 -0.32 8.37 -2.14
C ASN A 58 1.20 8.64 -2.30
N HIS A 59 1.57 9.82 -2.78
CA HIS A 59 2.98 10.20 -2.89
C HIS A 59 3.65 10.42 -1.53
N HIS A 60 2.91 10.94 -0.54
CA HIS A 60 3.38 11.05 0.84
C HIS A 60 3.61 9.66 1.45
N GLU A 61 2.59 8.81 1.46
CA GLU A 61 2.64 7.47 2.04
C GLU A 61 3.72 6.60 1.39
N ARG A 62 3.92 6.68 0.07
CA ARG A 62 5.02 5.94 -0.59
C ARG A 62 6.39 6.32 -0.03
N ARG A 63 6.63 7.60 0.29
CA ARG A 63 7.91 8.03 0.86
C ARG A 63 8.09 7.52 2.29
N VAL A 64 7.02 7.54 3.08
CA VAL A 64 7.01 6.97 4.44
C VAL A 64 7.30 5.46 4.39
N LEU A 65 6.64 4.73 3.48
CA LEU A 65 6.90 3.30 3.29
C LEU A 65 8.36 3.00 2.90
N ALA A 66 8.92 3.79 1.98
CA ALA A 66 10.28 3.59 1.49
C ALA A 66 11.39 4.02 2.46
N LYS A 67 11.10 4.95 3.38
CA LYS A 67 12.11 5.48 4.30
C LYS A 67 12.01 4.89 5.71
N ASP A 68 10.79 4.74 6.21
CA ASP A 68 10.55 4.56 7.63
C ASP A 68 9.94 3.19 7.95
N VAL A 69 8.96 2.72 7.17
CA VAL A 69 8.19 1.51 7.51
C VAL A 69 8.81 0.24 6.96
N ALA A 70 9.16 0.21 5.68
CA ALA A 70 9.67 -0.98 5.01
C ALA A 70 10.76 -0.67 3.98
N PRO A 71 11.88 -0.01 4.40
CA PRO A 71 12.97 0.36 3.50
C PRO A 71 13.64 -0.84 2.82
N HIS A 72 13.49 -2.04 3.39
CA HIS A 72 14.02 -3.29 2.84
C HIS A 72 13.10 -3.94 1.77
N LEU A 73 11.86 -3.45 1.61
CA LEU A 73 10.89 -3.98 0.64
C LEU A 73 10.51 -2.98 -0.46
N VAL A 74 10.61 -1.67 -0.19
CA VAL A 74 10.16 -0.63 -1.11
C VAL A 74 11.35 0.10 -1.71
N ASN A 75 11.64 -0.20 -2.98
CA ASN A 75 12.75 0.38 -3.73
C ASN A 75 12.27 1.40 -4.78
N PRO A 76 13.07 2.43 -5.11
CA PRO A 76 12.77 3.34 -6.22
C PRO A 76 12.70 2.59 -7.56
N LEU A 77 11.67 2.91 -8.35
CA LEU A 77 11.51 2.40 -9.72
C LEU A 77 11.19 3.56 -10.67
N THR A 78 11.99 3.71 -11.72
CA THR A 78 11.78 4.71 -12.77
C THR A 78 10.76 4.19 -13.79
N PHE A 79 9.81 5.04 -14.19
CA PHE A 79 8.79 4.73 -15.20
C PHE A 79 9.03 5.54 -16.46
N TYR A 80 8.84 4.91 -17.62
CA TYR A 80 8.78 5.57 -18.92
C TYR A 80 7.34 5.56 -19.42
N LEU A 81 6.81 6.73 -19.78
CA LEU A 81 5.44 6.88 -20.27
C LEU A 81 5.49 7.34 -21.73
N PRO A 82 5.38 6.43 -22.71
CA PRO A 82 5.31 6.82 -24.11
C PRO A 82 3.96 7.49 -24.39
N VAL A 83 3.99 8.56 -25.20
CA VAL A 83 2.81 9.31 -25.63
C VAL A 83 2.69 9.22 -27.15
N TYR A 84 1.53 8.75 -27.63
CA TYR A 84 1.25 8.56 -29.05
C TYR A 84 0.22 9.60 -29.53
N LYS A 85 0.26 9.91 -30.82
CA LYS A 85 -0.74 10.74 -31.52
C LYS A 85 -1.76 9.85 -32.23
#